data_AF-A0A7S3AQS3-F1
#
_entry.id   AF-A0A7S3AQS3-F1
#
_cell.length_a   1.000
_cell.length_b   1.000
_cell.length_c   1.000
_cell.angle_alpha   90.00
_cell.angle_beta   90.00
_cell.angle_gamma   90.00
#
_symmetry.space_group_name_H-M   'P 1'
#
loop_
_entity.id
_entity.type
_entity.pdbx_description
1 polymer ?
#
loop_
_entity_poly.entity_id
_entity_poly.type
_entity_poly.pdbx_seq_one_letter_code
_entity_poly.pdbx_strand_id
1 'polypeptide(L)'
;AAEMEEMGGAGGGLKRIALIGPSADDPTVQAHTYHGTPSSWITLYQSLSSLLHDVSPSTSIVTARGCDRHARNTSGFAAAHAAAQEADAVVFVGGLDQSDEEEDTDRADFQLPGVQIDLIHQLAAIAASRKVPFGVVIYSGGPISEPSLIASSDVSTVFWSSYSGQTCIGMAEALLGMTNPSGRLPFTVPLNATQLDSISDYSMSFGNGRTYRYLNTT
;
A
#
# COMPACT_ATOMS: atom_id res chain seq x y z
N ALA A 1 24.25 8.13 -13.50
CA ALA A 1 23.90 8.55 -14.87
C ALA A 1 23.87 7.36 -15.84
N ALA A 2 24.85 6.45 -15.83
CA ALA A 2 24.88 5.31 -16.76
C ALA A 2 24.06 4.07 -16.33
N GLU A 3 23.62 3.95 -15.07
CA GLU A 3 22.89 2.76 -14.59
C GLU A 3 21.36 2.82 -14.75
N MET A 4 20.79 3.99 -15.10
CA MET A 4 19.35 4.08 -15.41
C MET A 4 19.03 3.78 -16.89
N GLU A 5 20.03 3.75 -17.77
CA GLU A 5 19.84 3.39 -19.19
C GLU A 5 19.68 1.87 -19.38
N GLU A 6 20.14 1.06 -18.43
CA GLU A 6 20.11 -0.42 -18.52
C GLU A 6 18.82 -1.04 -17.95
N MET A 7 17.81 -0.23 -17.60
CA MET A 7 16.45 -0.70 -17.30
C MET A 7 15.55 -0.81 -18.55
N GLY A 8 16.12 -0.64 -19.76
CA GLY A 8 15.45 -0.73 -21.06
C GLY A 8 15.05 -2.15 -21.50
N GLY A 9 14.61 -2.99 -20.56
CA GLY A 9 14.31 -4.41 -20.77
C GLY A 9 12.83 -4.75 -20.96
N ALA A 10 11.94 -3.79 -21.25
CA ALA A 10 10.64 -3.99 -21.95
C ALA A 10 9.76 -2.72 -21.86
N GLY A 11 9.42 -2.11 -23.00
CA GLY A 11 8.37 -1.08 -23.10
C GLY A 11 8.86 0.35 -22.87
N GLY A 12 8.32 1.32 -23.63
CA GLY A 12 8.78 2.71 -23.67
C GLY A 12 8.87 3.39 -22.29
N GLY A 13 9.83 4.30 -22.15
CA GLY A 13 10.12 4.98 -20.87
C GLY A 13 8.88 5.52 -20.19
N LEU A 14 8.84 5.37 -18.86
CA LEU A 14 7.76 5.82 -17.97
C LEU A 14 7.48 7.32 -18.19
N LYS A 15 6.30 7.68 -18.71
CA LYS A 15 5.88 9.09 -18.90
C LYS A 15 4.79 9.48 -17.93
N ARG A 16 3.96 8.52 -17.49
CA ARG A 16 2.83 8.80 -16.61
C ARG A 16 2.64 7.72 -15.56
N ILE A 17 2.63 8.12 -14.29
CA ILE A 17 2.33 7.24 -13.16
C ILE A 17 0.96 7.60 -12.62
N ALA A 18 0.05 6.63 -12.48
CA ALA A 18 -1.19 6.82 -11.75
C ALA A 18 -0.96 6.45 -10.27
N LEU A 19 -0.99 7.45 -9.38
CA LEU A 19 -0.90 7.27 -7.93
C LEU A 19 -2.29 7.42 -7.34
N ILE A 20 -2.95 6.29 -7.08
CA ILE A 20 -4.37 6.22 -6.77
C ILE A 20 -4.57 5.78 -5.32
N GLY A 21 -5.58 6.30 -4.64
CA GLY A 21 -6.01 5.79 -3.34
C GLY A 21 -6.07 6.88 -2.25
N PRO A 22 -6.73 6.57 -1.13
CA PRO A 22 -7.01 7.55 -0.08
C PRO A 22 -5.75 8.07 0.62
N SER A 23 -4.64 7.31 0.59
CA SER A 23 -3.40 7.63 1.34
C SER A 23 -2.26 8.13 0.46
N ALA A 24 -2.49 8.38 -0.84
CA ALA A 24 -1.45 8.77 -1.79
C ALA A 24 -0.74 10.09 -1.41
N ASP A 25 -1.47 11.04 -0.85
CA ASP A 25 -1.00 12.37 -0.45
C ASP A 25 -1.59 12.79 0.90
N ASP A 26 -1.58 11.87 1.87
CA ASP A 26 -2.16 12.09 3.20
C ASP A 26 -1.10 11.99 4.31
N PRO A 27 -0.66 13.12 4.90
CA PRO A 27 0.36 13.12 5.94
C PRO A 27 -0.15 12.59 7.28
N THR A 28 -1.46 12.51 7.51
CA THR A 28 -2.02 12.03 8.79
C THR A 28 -1.81 10.52 8.94
N VAL A 29 -1.84 9.81 7.82
CA VAL A 29 -1.68 8.35 7.77
C VAL A 29 -0.24 7.97 8.04
N GLN A 30 0.73 8.58 7.35
CA GLN A 30 2.15 8.25 7.54
C GLN A 30 2.66 8.55 8.95
N ALA A 31 2.03 9.52 9.64
CA ALA A 31 2.37 9.91 11.00
C ALA A 31 1.80 8.94 12.03
N HIS A 32 0.58 8.44 11.77
CA HIS A 32 -0.21 7.62 12.68
C HIS A 32 -0.36 8.26 14.07
N THR A 33 -0.34 7.50 15.16
CA THR A 33 -0.46 7.97 16.55
C THR A 33 0.91 8.20 17.21
N TYR A 34 0.94 8.78 18.42
CA TYR A 34 2.15 8.97 19.23
C TYR A 34 3.30 9.78 18.58
N HIS A 35 3.03 10.59 17.57
CA HIS A 35 4.03 11.47 16.95
C HIS A 35 4.10 12.84 17.65
N GLY A 36 5.31 13.44 17.64
CA GLY A 36 5.48 14.86 17.98
C GLY A 36 5.15 15.78 16.79
N THR A 37 5.60 17.03 16.87
CA THR A 37 5.50 17.99 15.75
C THR A 37 6.78 17.94 14.91
N PRO A 38 6.78 17.36 13.70
CA PRO A 38 7.96 17.41 12.85
C PRO A 38 8.11 18.77 12.17
N SER A 39 9.27 19.01 11.59
CA SER A 39 9.55 20.23 10.81
C SER A 39 8.79 20.29 9.47
N SER A 40 8.43 19.14 8.91
CA SER A 40 7.66 19.00 7.68
C SER A 40 7.08 17.59 7.60
N TRP A 41 5.97 17.43 6.88
CA TRP A 41 5.48 16.12 6.44
C TRP A 41 5.71 15.99 4.94
N ILE A 42 6.38 14.93 4.51
CA ILE A 42 6.63 14.65 3.11
C ILE A 42 5.91 13.35 2.74
N THR A 43 4.84 13.49 1.96
CA THR A 43 3.99 12.37 1.52
C THR A 43 4.66 11.50 0.46
N LEU A 44 4.05 10.37 0.13
CA LEU A 44 4.51 9.52 -0.96
C LEU A 44 4.42 10.25 -2.30
N TYR A 45 3.31 10.96 -2.56
CA TYR A 45 3.17 11.83 -3.73
C TYR A 45 4.30 12.87 -3.82
N GLN A 46 4.60 13.58 -2.72
CA GLN A 46 5.64 14.61 -2.71
C GLN A 46 7.03 14.00 -2.89
N SER A 47 7.30 12.86 -2.24
CA SER A 47 8.57 12.13 -2.37
C SER A 47 8.81 11.66 -3.81
N LEU A 48 7.79 11.02 -4.43
CA LEU A 48 7.86 10.60 -5.83
C LEU A 48 8.02 11.79 -6.78
N SER A 49 7.27 12.87 -6.56
CA SER A 49 7.35 14.08 -7.38
C SER A 49 8.75 14.69 -7.33
N SER A 50 9.34 14.78 -6.14
CA SER A 50 10.70 15.31 -5.95
C SER A 50 11.74 14.45 -6.66
N LEU A 51 11.70 13.12 -6.47
CA LEU A 51 12.67 12.22 -7.11
C LEU A 51 12.54 12.24 -8.64
N LEU A 52 11.31 12.20 -9.17
CA LEU A 52 11.07 12.25 -10.61
C LEU A 52 11.49 13.59 -11.23
N HIS A 53 11.35 14.71 -10.50
CA HIS A 53 11.87 16.00 -10.98
C HIS A 53 13.38 15.93 -11.26
N ASP A 54 14.13 15.17 -10.46
CA ASP A 54 15.57 15.04 -10.60
C ASP A 54 15.97 14.00 -11.66
N VAL A 55 15.29 12.84 -11.70
CA VAL A 55 15.73 11.68 -12.50
C VAL A 55 14.98 11.53 -13.83
N SER A 56 13.75 12.02 -13.94
CA SER A 56 12.95 11.95 -15.17
C SER A 56 11.91 13.09 -15.23
N PRO A 57 12.34 14.34 -15.51
CA PRO A 57 11.49 15.53 -15.43
C PRO A 57 10.27 15.52 -16.37
N SER A 58 10.28 14.66 -17.39
CA SER A 58 9.16 14.46 -18.31
C SER A 58 8.09 13.49 -17.79
N THR A 59 8.39 12.76 -16.72
CA THR A 59 7.43 11.86 -16.06
C THR A 59 6.46 12.68 -15.23
N SER A 60 5.17 12.46 -15.44
CA SER A 60 4.10 13.08 -14.68
C SER A 60 3.42 12.08 -13.74
N ILE A 61 2.98 12.55 -12.58
CA ILE A 61 2.13 11.78 -11.67
C ILE A 61 0.69 12.30 -11.81
N VAL A 62 -0.25 11.40 -12.01
CA VAL A 62 -1.69 11.69 -11.93
C VAL A 62 -2.22 11.06 -10.66
N THR A 63 -2.92 11.85 -9.86
CA THR A 63 -3.56 11.38 -8.65
C THR A 63 -5.06 11.21 -8.85
N ALA A 64 -5.62 10.20 -8.19
CA ALA A 64 -7.05 10.08 -8.01
C ALA A 64 -7.31 9.43 -6.65
N ARG A 65 -8.17 10.02 -5.83
CA ARG A 65 -8.49 9.46 -4.52
C ARG A 65 -9.13 8.07 -4.63
N GLY A 66 -10.01 7.88 -5.62
CA GLY A 66 -10.67 6.61 -5.93
C GLY A 66 -11.78 6.24 -4.95
N CYS A 67 -11.45 6.12 -3.67
CA CYS A 67 -12.40 5.84 -2.59
C CYS A 67 -12.01 6.59 -1.31
N ASP A 68 -12.96 6.74 -0.40
CA ASP A 68 -12.62 7.01 1.00
C ASP A 68 -12.29 5.70 1.72
N ARG A 69 -11.47 5.78 2.77
CA ARG A 69 -10.87 4.62 3.44
C ARG A 69 -11.91 3.61 3.93
N HIS A 70 -12.95 4.08 4.63
CA HIS A 70 -14.00 3.23 5.22
C HIS A 70 -15.32 3.28 4.48
N ALA A 71 -15.53 4.28 3.62
CA ALA A 71 -16.82 4.45 2.97
C ALA A 71 -17.07 3.35 1.96
N ARG A 72 -18.30 2.82 1.93
CA ARG A 72 -18.78 1.93 0.87
C ARG A 72 -19.30 2.73 -0.33
N ASN A 73 -18.52 3.73 -0.75
CA ASN A 73 -18.86 4.63 -1.85
C ASN A 73 -17.89 4.44 -3.01
N THR A 74 -18.42 4.09 -4.19
CA THR A 74 -17.66 3.84 -5.41
C THR A 74 -17.67 5.01 -6.39
N SER A 75 -18.24 6.17 -6.02
CA SER A 75 -18.37 7.33 -6.92
C SER A 75 -17.03 7.85 -7.45
N GLY A 76 -15.94 7.63 -6.74
CA GLY A 76 -14.59 8.02 -7.17
C GLY A 76 -13.89 7.01 -8.10
N PHE A 77 -14.45 5.82 -8.32
CA PHE A 77 -13.81 4.75 -9.08
C PHE A 77 -13.61 5.16 -10.55
N ALA A 78 -14.58 5.87 -11.13
CA ALA A 78 -14.49 6.32 -12.52
C ALA A 78 -13.25 7.19 -12.77
N ALA A 79 -12.92 8.10 -11.85
CA ALA A 79 -11.73 8.94 -11.95
C ALA A 79 -10.43 8.13 -11.79
N ALA A 80 -10.41 7.16 -10.86
CA ALA A 80 -9.29 6.24 -10.68
C ALA A 80 -9.05 5.37 -11.94
N HIS A 81 -10.11 4.84 -12.54
CA HIS A 81 -10.02 4.06 -13.76
C HIS A 81 -9.48 4.90 -14.93
N ALA A 82 -9.94 6.14 -15.07
CA ALA A 82 -9.45 7.05 -16.11
C ALA A 82 -7.94 7.34 -15.95
N ALA A 83 -7.49 7.58 -14.71
CA ALA A 83 -6.06 7.77 -14.44
C ALA A 83 -5.24 6.52 -14.79
N ALA A 84 -5.70 5.33 -14.40
CA ALA A 84 -5.03 4.06 -14.71
C ALA A 84 -5.02 3.73 -16.21
N GLN A 85 -6.09 4.05 -16.94
CA GLN A 85 -6.22 3.83 -18.38
C GLN A 85 -5.19 4.61 -19.20
N GLU A 86 -4.61 5.69 -18.68
CA GLU A 86 -3.65 6.54 -19.39
C GLU A 86 -2.21 6.44 -18.84
N ALA A 87 -1.99 5.60 -17.83
CA ALA A 87 -0.69 5.48 -17.16
C ALA A 87 0.22 4.39 -17.77
N ASP A 88 1.52 4.54 -17.55
CA ASP A 88 2.56 3.56 -17.88
C ASP A 88 2.92 2.69 -16.66
N ALA A 89 2.50 3.09 -15.46
CA ALA A 89 2.48 2.31 -14.23
C ALA A 89 1.35 2.78 -13.32
N VAL A 90 0.75 1.85 -12.57
CA VAL A 90 -0.33 2.14 -11.62
C VAL A 90 0.13 1.76 -10.23
N VAL A 91 -0.10 2.63 -9.25
CA VAL A 91 0.17 2.37 -7.84
C VAL A 91 -1.05 2.72 -7.02
N PHE A 92 -1.64 1.74 -6.33
CA PHE A 92 -2.62 2.01 -5.29
C PHE A 92 -1.93 2.30 -3.95
N VAL A 93 -2.41 3.29 -3.19
CA VAL A 93 -1.89 3.67 -1.88
C VAL A 93 -3.06 3.80 -0.90
N GLY A 94 -3.12 2.87 0.06
CA GLY A 94 -4.23 2.78 1.01
C GLY A 94 -3.84 1.99 2.25
N GLY A 95 -4.82 1.35 2.87
CA GLY A 95 -4.66 0.66 4.15
C GLY A 95 -5.48 1.30 5.25
N LEU A 96 -4.90 1.38 6.44
CA LEU A 96 -5.53 1.80 7.69
C LEU A 96 -5.14 3.22 8.09
N ASP A 97 -5.89 3.80 9.03
CA ASP A 97 -5.51 5.00 9.76
C ASP A 97 -5.81 4.87 11.27
N GLN A 98 -5.68 5.98 11.99
CA GLN A 98 -5.89 6.03 13.44
C GLN A 98 -7.29 5.56 13.86
N SER A 99 -8.32 5.71 13.01
CA SER A 99 -9.68 5.24 13.34
C SER A 99 -9.83 3.72 13.26
N ASP A 100 -8.87 3.04 12.63
CA ASP A 100 -8.83 1.59 12.56
C ASP A 100 -8.03 0.98 13.72
N GLU A 101 -6.91 1.60 14.10
CA GLU A 101 -5.97 1.01 15.06
C GLU A 101 -5.28 2.09 15.89
N GLU A 102 -5.91 2.48 16.98
CA GLU A 102 -5.33 3.38 17.98
C GLU A 102 -5.49 2.82 19.39
N GLU A 103 -5.01 3.56 20.38
CA GLU A 103 -5.26 3.22 21.78
C GLU A 103 -6.76 3.15 22.04
N ASP A 104 -7.19 2.11 22.75
CA ASP A 104 -8.60 1.79 23.01
C ASP A 104 -9.44 1.45 21.77
N THR A 105 -8.82 1.31 20.59
CA THR A 105 -9.51 0.95 19.34
C THR A 105 -8.87 -0.29 18.70
N ASP A 106 -9.44 -1.45 19.02
CA ASP A 106 -9.10 -2.73 18.40
C ASP A 106 -9.97 -3.01 17.17
N ARG A 107 -9.36 -3.57 16.11
CA ARG A 107 -10.11 -4.10 14.96
C ARG A 107 -10.72 -5.46 15.25
N ALA A 108 -11.87 -5.72 14.63
CA ALA A 108 -12.52 -7.02 14.68
C ALA A 108 -12.00 -8.00 13.61
N ASP A 109 -11.40 -7.50 12.53
CA ASP A 109 -10.87 -8.30 11.43
C ASP A 109 -9.59 -7.69 10.82
N PHE A 110 -9.04 -8.38 9.82
CA PHE A 110 -7.78 -8.00 9.16
C PHE A 110 -8.00 -7.51 7.72
N GLN A 111 -9.23 -7.24 7.30
CA GLN A 111 -9.51 -6.85 5.92
C GLN A 111 -9.22 -5.35 5.72
N LEU A 112 -9.01 -4.95 4.48
CA LEU A 112 -8.98 -3.54 4.13
C LEU A 112 -10.38 -2.93 4.33
N PRO A 113 -10.49 -1.76 4.98
CA PRO A 113 -11.77 -1.13 5.20
C PRO A 113 -12.39 -0.60 3.91
N GLY A 114 -13.70 -0.37 3.96
CA GLY A 114 -14.47 0.25 2.88
C GLY A 114 -14.50 -0.60 1.61
N VAL A 115 -14.20 0.04 0.48
CA VAL A 115 -14.19 -0.58 -0.87
C VAL A 115 -12.79 -0.58 -1.48
N GLN A 116 -11.74 -0.50 -0.66
CA GLN A 116 -10.36 -0.43 -1.13
C GLN A 116 -9.98 -1.70 -1.92
N ILE A 117 -10.33 -2.89 -1.42
CA ILE A 117 -10.03 -4.14 -2.12
C ILE A 117 -10.74 -4.24 -3.48
N ASP A 118 -11.98 -3.77 -3.56
CA ASP A 118 -12.74 -3.72 -4.82
C ASP A 118 -12.09 -2.80 -5.86
N LEU A 119 -11.59 -1.64 -5.41
CA LEU A 119 -10.85 -0.73 -6.27
C LEU A 119 -9.52 -1.33 -6.72
N ILE A 120 -8.77 -1.97 -5.82
CA ILE A 120 -7.51 -2.65 -6.13
C ILE A 120 -7.72 -3.71 -7.22
N HIS A 121 -8.74 -4.56 -7.10
CA HIS A 121 -9.04 -5.56 -8.13
C HIS A 121 -9.38 -4.93 -9.50
N GLN A 122 -10.13 -3.84 -9.53
CA GLN A 122 -10.47 -3.15 -10.78
C GLN A 122 -9.26 -2.47 -11.41
N LEU A 123 -8.39 -1.87 -10.61
CA LEU A 123 -7.13 -1.28 -11.08
C LEU A 123 -6.17 -2.37 -11.61
N ALA A 124 -6.08 -3.51 -10.93
CA ALA A 124 -5.29 -4.66 -11.38
C ALA A 124 -5.77 -5.13 -12.77
N ALA A 125 -7.08 -5.30 -12.95
CA ALA A 125 -7.64 -5.70 -14.24
C ALA A 125 -7.35 -4.68 -15.36
N ILE A 126 -7.42 -3.37 -15.06
CA ILE A 126 -7.07 -2.31 -16.02
C ILE A 126 -5.58 -2.37 -16.38
N ALA A 127 -4.71 -2.47 -15.38
CA ALA A 127 -3.26 -2.53 -15.58
C ALA A 127 -2.84 -3.78 -16.37
N ALA A 128 -3.42 -4.94 -16.07
CA ALA A 128 -3.22 -6.18 -16.80
C ALA A 128 -3.67 -6.06 -18.27
N SER A 129 -4.86 -5.49 -18.53
CA SER A 129 -5.33 -5.21 -19.89
C SER A 129 -4.39 -4.28 -20.65
N ARG A 130 -3.77 -3.33 -19.95
CA ARG A 130 -2.82 -2.36 -20.50
C ARG A 130 -1.39 -2.89 -20.57
N LYS A 131 -1.11 -4.05 -19.96
CA LYS A 131 0.23 -4.65 -19.81
C LYS A 131 1.23 -3.68 -19.17
N VAL A 132 0.77 -2.95 -18.16
CA VAL A 132 1.58 -2.04 -17.35
C VAL A 132 1.69 -2.58 -15.92
N PRO A 133 2.79 -2.32 -15.19
CA PRO A 133 2.94 -2.79 -13.82
C PRO A 133 1.90 -2.16 -12.89
N PHE A 134 1.41 -2.96 -11.94
CA PHE A 134 0.52 -2.53 -10.87
C PHE A 134 1.11 -2.85 -9.50
N GLY A 135 1.38 -1.81 -8.72
CA GLY A 135 1.84 -1.90 -7.34
C GLY A 135 0.76 -1.51 -6.33
N VAL A 136 0.82 -2.08 -5.14
CA VAL A 136 -0.05 -1.72 -4.01
C VAL A 136 0.84 -1.36 -2.82
N VAL A 137 0.63 -0.18 -2.23
CA VAL A 137 1.28 0.27 -1.00
C VAL A 137 0.24 0.29 0.11
N ILE A 138 0.49 -0.49 1.16
CA ILE A 138 -0.38 -0.61 2.33
C ILE A 138 0.30 0.08 3.52
N TYR A 139 -0.38 1.10 4.06
CA TYR A 139 -0.12 1.65 5.38
C TYR A 139 -0.93 0.88 6.43
N SER A 140 -0.24 0.22 7.35
CA SER A 140 -0.85 -0.44 8.51
C SER A 140 0.21 -0.77 9.54
N GLY A 141 -0.06 -0.57 10.82
CA GLY A 141 0.72 -1.09 11.93
C GLY A 141 0.41 -2.57 12.17
N GLY A 142 -0.89 -2.91 12.20
CA GLY A 142 -1.35 -4.28 12.35
C GLY A 142 -1.43 -5.07 11.03
N PRO A 143 -1.78 -6.37 11.11
CA PRO A 143 -1.93 -7.21 9.93
C PRO A 143 -3.08 -6.74 9.03
N ILE A 144 -2.85 -6.86 7.72
CA ILE A 144 -3.87 -6.83 6.68
C ILE A 144 -3.81 -8.16 5.95
N SER A 145 -4.96 -8.82 5.80
CA SER A 145 -5.10 -10.13 5.18
C SER A 145 -6.14 -10.08 4.09
N GLU A 146 -5.64 -10.02 2.85
CA GLU A 146 -6.44 -10.03 1.62
C GLU A 146 -6.00 -11.20 0.74
N PRO A 147 -6.52 -12.42 0.95
CA PRO A 147 -6.08 -13.60 0.19
C PRO A 147 -6.27 -13.45 -1.32
N SER A 148 -7.31 -12.71 -1.75
CA SER A 148 -7.55 -12.41 -3.16
C SER A 148 -6.48 -11.50 -3.76
N LEU A 149 -5.90 -10.60 -2.95
CA LEU A 149 -4.81 -9.73 -3.39
C LEU A 149 -3.55 -10.53 -3.68
N ILE A 150 -3.20 -11.45 -2.78
CA ILE A 150 -1.98 -12.28 -2.89
C ILE A 150 -2.14 -13.36 -3.97
N ALA A 151 -3.35 -13.88 -4.17
CA ALA A 151 -3.63 -14.89 -5.20
C ALA A 151 -3.72 -14.32 -6.61
N SER A 152 -3.83 -13.00 -6.77
CA SER A 152 -3.98 -12.35 -8.06
C SER A 152 -2.65 -12.26 -8.81
N SER A 153 -2.58 -12.79 -10.03
CA SER A 153 -1.45 -12.61 -10.94
C SER A 153 -1.36 -11.19 -11.52
N ASP A 154 -2.43 -10.41 -11.39
CA ASP A 154 -2.54 -9.06 -11.97
C ASP A 154 -1.96 -7.98 -11.07
N VAL A 155 -1.62 -8.32 -9.82
CA VAL A 155 -0.91 -7.44 -8.89
C VAL A 155 0.57 -7.78 -8.95
N SER A 156 1.38 -6.86 -9.47
CA SER A 156 2.81 -7.11 -9.67
C SER A 156 3.56 -7.17 -8.33
N THR A 157 3.23 -6.27 -7.40
CA THR A 157 3.90 -6.16 -6.10
C THR A 157 2.98 -5.57 -5.04
N VAL A 158 3.10 -6.05 -3.80
CA VAL A 158 2.51 -5.44 -2.60
C VAL A 158 3.64 -4.99 -1.67
N PHE A 159 3.63 -3.72 -1.29
CA PHE A 159 4.52 -3.11 -0.31
C PHE A 159 3.77 -2.88 0.99
N TRP A 160 4.27 -3.43 2.10
CA TRP A 160 3.85 -3.05 3.44
C TRP A 160 4.78 -1.96 3.96
N SER A 161 4.22 -0.78 4.23
CA SER A 161 5.00 0.42 4.60
C SER A 161 5.06 0.68 6.10
N SER A 162 4.38 -0.11 6.92
CA SER A 162 4.01 0.30 8.28
C SER A 162 3.39 1.70 8.26
N TYR A 163 3.94 2.64 9.03
CA TYR A 163 3.74 4.08 8.91
C TYR A 163 5.09 4.76 8.67
N SER A 164 5.23 5.48 7.54
CA SER A 164 6.53 5.98 7.05
C SER A 164 7.16 7.11 7.89
N GLY A 165 6.44 7.64 8.88
CA GLY A 165 6.93 8.75 9.71
C GLY A 165 6.99 10.06 8.92
N GLN A 166 8.05 10.85 9.14
CA GLN A 166 8.15 12.21 8.61
C GLN A 166 8.17 12.27 7.06
N THR A 167 8.78 11.27 6.42
CA THR A 167 9.04 11.27 4.97
C THR A 167 8.81 9.89 4.38
N CYS A 168 8.22 9.87 3.19
CA CYS A 168 8.00 8.64 2.41
C CYS A 168 9.13 8.38 1.39
N ILE A 169 10.29 9.04 1.52
CA ILE A 169 11.36 8.98 0.51
C ILE A 169 11.86 7.55 0.26
N GLY A 170 12.03 6.73 1.29
CA GLY A 170 12.49 5.35 1.11
C GLY A 170 11.49 4.46 0.36
N MET A 171 10.19 4.73 0.50
CA MET A 171 9.15 4.05 -0.28
C MET A 171 9.17 4.53 -1.73
N ALA A 172 9.34 5.83 -1.96
CA ALA A 172 9.48 6.39 -3.30
C ALA A 172 10.73 5.86 -4.03
N GLU A 173 11.88 5.77 -3.35
CA GLU A 173 13.10 5.15 -3.87
C GLU A 173 12.89 3.68 -4.23
N ALA A 174 12.17 2.93 -3.40
CA ALA A 174 11.86 1.52 -3.67
C ALA A 174 10.95 1.36 -4.89
N LEU A 175 9.90 2.19 -5.02
CA LEU A 175 9.00 2.18 -6.18
C LEU A 175 9.72 2.54 -7.48
N LEU A 176 10.71 3.43 -7.42
CA LEU A 176 11.52 3.84 -8.58
C LEU A 176 12.74 2.94 -8.82
N GLY A 177 12.93 1.89 -8.02
CA GLY A 177 14.07 0.97 -8.15
C GLY A 177 15.43 1.60 -7.78
N MET A 178 15.43 2.74 -7.10
CA MET A 178 16.64 3.42 -6.61
C MET A 178 17.23 2.73 -5.38
N THR A 179 16.41 1.96 -4.66
CA THR A 179 16.85 1.12 -3.54
C THR A 179 16.18 -0.25 -3.59
N ASN A 180 16.89 -1.27 -3.14
CA ASN A 180 16.36 -2.63 -3.04
C ASN A 180 15.67 -2.82 -1.68
N PRO A 181 14.37 -3.17 -1.63
CA PRO A 181 13.67 -3.42 -0.39
C PRO A 181 14.31 -4.57 0.41
N SER A 182 14.66 -4.31 1.66
CA SER A 182 15.29 -5.30 2.56
C SER A 182 14.46 -5.61 3.81
N GLY A 183 13.26 -5.01 3.92
CA GLY A 183 12.33 -5.23 5.02
C GLY A 183 11.89 -6.69 5.17
N ARG A 184 11.55 -7.06 6.41
CA ARG A 184 10.94 -8.34 6.79
C ARG A 184 9.80 -8.05 7.76
N LEU A 185 8.72 -8.81 7.67
CA LEU A 185 7.61 -8.68 8.60
C LEU A 185 8.07 -9.01 10.03
N PRO A 186 7.85 -8.12 11.02
CA PRO A 186 8.19 -8.39 12.41
C PRO A 186 7.10 -9.19 13.15
N PHE A 187 5.98 -9.48 12.49
CA PHE A 187 4.85 -10.25 13.01
C PHE A 187 4.29 -11.21 11.96
N THR A 188 3.51 -12.19 12.42
CA THR A 188 2.75 -13.09 11.55
C THR A 188 1.45 -12.44 11.13
N VAL A 189 1.13 -12.46 9.84
CA VAL A 189 -0.18 -12.06 9.32
C VAL A 189 -1.10 -13.29 9.34
N PRO A 190 -2.16 -13.32 10.19
CA PRO A 190 -3.14 -14.39 10.14
C PRO A 190 -3.97 -14.29 8.85
N LEU A 191 -4.43 -15.42 8.33
CA LEU A 191 -5.32 -15.50 7.17
C LEU A 191 -6.66 -14.78 7.45
N ASN A 192 -7.18 -14.89 8.67
CA ASN A 192 -8.38 -14.19 9.12
C ASN A 192 -8.48 -14.26 10.66
N ALA A 193 -9.47 -13.58 11.23
CA ALA A 193 -9.67 -13.51 12.68
C ALA A 193 -9.93 -14.87 13.35
N THR A 194 -10.42 -15.88 12.63
CA THR A 194 -10.70 -17.21 13.22
C THR A 194 -9.44 -18.01 13.57
N GLN A 195 -8.28 -17.58 13.07
CA GLN A 195 -6.99 -18.14 13.48
C GLN A 195 -6.50 -17.61 14.83
N LEU A 196 -7.19 -16.63 15.42
CA LEU A 196 -6.87 -16.13 16.75
C LEU A 196 -7.95 -16.57 17.75
N ASP A 197 -7.51 -17.06 18.90
CA ASP A 197 -8.39 -17.30 20.04
C ASP A 197 -8.78 -15.97 20.73
N SER A 198 -9.78 -16.03 21.62
CA SER A 198 -10.28 -14.88 22.37
C SER A 198 -9.16 -13.97 22.88
N ILE A 199 -9.33 -12.65 22.79
CA ILE A 199 -8.36 -11.68 23.32
C ILE A 199 -8.12 -11.85 24.84
N SER A 200 -9.07 -12.44 25.56
CA SER A 200 -8.94 -12.77 26.99
C SER A 200 -8.12 -14.03 27.28
N ASP A 201 -7.77 -14.82 26.26
CA ASP A 201 -6.95 -16.03 26.42
C ASP A 201 -5.47 -15.70 26.20
N TYR A 202 -4.71 -15.70 27.28
CA TYR A 202 -3.28 -15.40 27.27
C TYR A 202 -2.39 -16.62 27.00
N SER A 203 -2.98 -17.80 26.72
CA SER A 203 -2.20 -18.96 26.35
C SER A 203 -1.51 -18.76 25.00
N MET A 204 -0.21 -19.08 24.95
CA MET A 204 0.57 -18.94 23.73
C MET A 204 0.46 -20.15 22.81
N SER A 205 0.24 -21.36 23.36
CA SER A 205 0.36 -22.62 22.63
C SER A 205 -0.89 -23.51 22.69
N PHE A 206 -1.89 -23.13 23.48
CA PHE A 206 -3.17 -23.82 23.51
C PHE A 206 -4.08 -23.30 22.38
N GLY A 207 -5.10 -24.07 22.01
CA GLY A 207 -6.03 -23.69 20.94
C GLY A 207 -5.35 -23.59 19.59
N ASN A 208 -5.55 -22.46 18.90
CA ASN A 208 -4.90 -22.16 17.64
C ASN A 208 -3.43 -21.74 17.82
N GLY A 209 -3.01 -21.44 19.05
CA GLY A 209 -1.67 -20.90 19.33
C GLY A 209 -1.48 -19.48 18.80
N ARG A 210 -0.42 -18.81 19.25
CA ARG A 210 -0.15 -17.39 18.94
C ARG A 210 1.28 -17.19 18.47
N THR A 211 1.49 -16.16 17.64
CA THR A 211 2.79 -15.78 17.04
C THR A 211 3.37 -16.83 16.09
N TYR A 212 4.42 -16.46 15.36
CA TYR A 212 5.13 -17.38 14.45
C TYR A 212 5.63 -18.66 15.13
N ARG A 213 5.81 -18.66 16.46
CA ARG A 213 6.39 -19.77 17.20
C ARG A 213 5.39 -20.89 17.53
N TYR A 214 4.12 -20.54 17.73
CA TYR A 214 3.12 -21.48 18.25
C TYR A 214 1.83 -21.54 17.42
N LEU A 215 1.64 -20.63 16.46
CA LEU A 215 0.47 -20.66 15.59
C LEU A 215 0.37 -22.02 14.88
N ASN A 216 -0.74 -22.71 15.11
CA ASN A 216 -1.05 -23.97 14.47
C ASN A 216 -1.72 -23.67 13.12
N THR A 217 -1.06 -24.07 12.04
CA THR A 217 -1.50 -23.83 10.66
C THR A 217 -2.12 -25.07 9.99
N THR A 218 -2.36 -26.12 10.78
CA THR A 218 -3.02 -27.36 10.32
C THR A 218 -4.53 -27.20 10.32
#